data_AF-A0A496UK97-F1
#
_entry.id   AF-A0A496UK97-F1
#
_cell.length_a   1.000
_cell.length_b   1.000
_cell.length_c   1.000
_cell.angle_alpha   90.00
_cell.angle_beta   90.00
_cell.angle_gamma   90.00
#
_symmetry.space_group_name_H-M   'P 1'
#
loop_
_entity.id
_entity.type
_entity.pdbx_description
1 polymer ?
#
loop_
_entity_poly.entity_id
_entity_poly.type
_entity_poly.pdbx_seq_one_letter_code
_entity_poly.pdbx_strand_id
1 'polypeptide(L)'
;MLSNLLSTVAEGGKILLEEENYLLARVQIDGRAMLAEISSGSSGGFSSGDWPEIDGVLLPDSLMHPGNDTETRILLFSIPDNAELCIETIVRDGGFSEADALETGVKVLDILRRIHDDGYRVGYLGPESILRTDSRKHLILGGARGIPDTPFSPPEAVGRTPDDPRSDIYALGLLIFRLIAGSDNRDIQVEAWNSLSNSVSELLENMVSLEADNRFPNLIALEAALKQVKPENEKQEAERVRKNSKHFWTNRKNLSFSILAIVVIIVITALLLKPGPDAPPESQNTVPDTTESGHESDTIGTDQGLPPVETISLQSDIFTEPVVWISNSTGQPGRASEFRQGPASEYSTVYTSTGSLRRNSILLARRDDPYLPLESQERIYPIAEQLASGDSTILITPVDMTLLLGADILDDSIHPGIVMAVSDPAGTLYIDIANHGLEGVYANVGAATWVRSVLHGRSILLREEEWQITVVDYRNGDMLNTELGIPAVLDSTVFLYRDQLPLLSAAEDQFRKLFLENTTEEHPAVTLPDPPDIWILLAE
;
A
#
# COMPACT_ATOMS: atom_id res chain seq x y z
N MET A 1 17.26 29.18 -13.22
CA MET A 1 18.10 29.40 -12.01
C MET A 1 19.06 28.22 -11.82
N LEU A 2 18.59 26.98 -11.94
CA LEU A 2 19.40 25.75 -11.87
C LEU A 2 20.51 25.67 -12.94
N SER A 3 20.23 26.09 -14.19
CA SER A 3 21.27 26.17 -15.24
C SER A 3 22.47 27.07 -14.88
N ASN A 4 22.28 28.10 -14.05
CA ASN A 4 23.38 28.92 -13.54
C ASN A 4 24.16 28.23 -12.42
N LEU A 5 23.53 27.32 -11.68
CA LEU A 5 24.22 26.48 -10.70
C LEU A 5 25.05 25.41 -11.41
N LEU A 6 24.56 24.83 -12.50
CA LEU A 6 25.32 23.89 -13.31
C LEU A 6 26.66 24.47 -13.77
N SER A 7 26.68 25.74 -14.21
CA SER A 7 27.91 26.41 -14.64
C SER A 7 28.91 26.66 -13.49
N THR A 8 28.48 26.58 -12.23
CA THR A 8 29.41 26.62 -11.07
C THR A 8 30.15 25.30 -10.87
N VAL A 9 29.62 24.20 -11.41
CA VAL A 9 30.17 22.86 -11.23
C VAL A 9 30.89 22.36 -12.47
N ALA A 10 30.38 22.66 -13.67
CA ALA A 10 31.05 22.34 -14.93
C ALA A 10 30.71 23.34 -16.04
N GLU A 11 31.74 23.86 -16.72
CA GLU A 11 31.54 24.63 -17.94
C GLU A 11 31.14 23.71 -19.10
N GLY A 12 30.05 24.05 -19.81
CA GLY A 12 29.64 23.35 -21.04
C GLY A 12 28.86 22.05 -20.83
N GLY A 13 28.25 21.84 -19.66
CA GLY A 13 27.37 20.69 -19.41
C GLY A 13 26.21 20.60 -20.43
N LYS A 14 25.92 19.38 -20.91
CA LYS A 14 24.78 19.10 -21.78
C LYS A 14 23.56 18.79 -20.91
N ILE A 15 22.62 19.73 -20.84
CA ILE A 15 21.34 19.52 -20.14
C ILE A 15 20.57 18.41 -20.85
N LEU A 16 20.14 17.42 -20.07
CA LEU A 16 19.33 16.28 -20.51
C LEU A 16 17.85 16.50 -20.17
N LEU A 17 17.59 17.06 -18.98
CA LEU A 17 16.25 17.40 -18.50
C LEU A 17 16.33 18.65 -17.61
N GLU A 18 15.40 19.58 -17.79
CA GLU A 18 15.24 20.76 -16.94
C GLU A 18 13.75 20.98 -16.68
N GLU A 19 13.40 21.00 -15.40
CA GLU A 19 12.08 21.25 -14.84
C GLU A 19 12.19 22.35 -13.77
N GLU A 20 11.07 22.79 -13.20
CA GLU A 20 11.05 23.94 -12.26
C GLU A 20 12.04 23.79 -11.10
N ASN A 21 12.11 22.58 -10.52
CA ASN A 21 12.89 22.28 -9.32
C ASN A 21 13.91 21.15 -9.51
N TYR A 22 14.17 20.76 -10.76
CA TYR A 22 15.04 19.64 -11.09
C TYR A 22 15.80 19.90 -12.39
N LEU A 23 17.09 19.58 -12.39
CA LEU A 23 17.93 19.60 -13.58
C LEU A 23 18.84 18.37 -13.59
N LEU A 24 18.91 17.69 -14.72
CA LEU A 24 19.86 16.61 -14.97
C LEU A 24 20.70 16.96 -16.19
N ALA A 25 22.02 16.90 -16.04
CA ALA A 25 22.96 17.21 -17.11
C ALA A 25 24.11 16.22 -17.16
N ARG A 26 24.63 15.99 -18.37
CA ARG A 26 25.91 15.31 -18.57
C ARG A 26 27.03 16.36 -18.52
N VAL A 27 28.03 16.12 -17.68
CA VAL A 27 29.14 17.04 -17.44
C VAL A 27 30.48 16.33 -17.58
N GLN A 28 31.56 17.09 -17.76
CA GLN A 28 32.91 16.56 -17.73
C GLN A 28 33.69 17.26 -16.61
N ILE A 29 34.19 16.49 -15.64
CA ILE A 29 34.94 16.99 -14.48
C ILE A 29 36.25 16.20 -14.43
N ASP A 30 37.39 16.90 -14.43
CA ASP A 30 38.73 16.32 -14.46
C ASP A 30 38.93 15.26 -15.56
N GLY A 31 38.33 15.51 -16.73
CA GLY A 31 38.39 14.62 -17.89
C GLY A 31 37.44 13.42 -17.84
N ARG A 32 36.73 13.18 -16.73
CA ARG A 32 35.76 12.09 -16.57
C ARG A 32 34.35 12.55 -16.92
N ALA A 33 33.61 11.70 -17.62
CA ALA A 33 32.19 11.93 -17.86
C ALA A 33 31.41 11.62 -16.59
N MET A 34 30.52 12.53 -16.20
CA MET A 34 29.66 12.39 -15.02
C MET A 34 28.25 12.85 -15.33
N LEU A 35 27.31 12.50 -14.47
CA LEU A 35 26.00 13.14 -14.41
C LEU A 35 25.98 14.13 -13.25
N ALA A 36 25.44 15.31 -13.50
CA ALA A 36 25.13 16.30 -12.48
C ALA A 36 23.61 16.38 -12.35
N GLU A 37 23.11 16.04 -11.18
CA GLU A 37 21.71 16.22 -10.79
C GLU A 37 21.63 17.41 -9.83
N ILE A 38 20.74 18.36 -10.12
CA ILE A 38 20.47 19.51 -9.28
C ILE A 38 18.99 19.48 -8.93
N SER A 39 18.67 19.38 -7.65
CA SER A 39 17.28 19.47 -7.16
C SER A 39 17.17 20.58 -6.12
N SER A 40 16.01 21.24 -6.09
CA SER A 40 15.68 22.27 -5.11
C SER A 40 14.37 21.95 -4.40
N GLY A 41 14.39 21.94 -3.07
CA GLY A 41 13.21 21.65 -2.24
C GLY A 41 13.02 20.17 -1.93
N SER A 42 11.85 19.83 -1.39
CA SER A 42 11.43 18.46 -1.07
C SER A 42 10.29 18.06 -1.99
N SER A 43 10.48 17.00 -2.76
CA SER A 43 9.48 16.35 -3.61
C SER A 43 9.07 14.98 -3.07
N GLY A 44 9.29 14.72 -1.77
CA GLY A 44 9.11 13.38 -1.18
C GLY A 44 10.20 12.38 -1.60
N GLY A 45 9.91 11.08 -1.50
CA GLY A 45 10.85 10.00 -1.84
C GLY A 45 12.07 9.90 -0.92
N PHE A 46 13.17 9.33 -1.46
CA PHE A 46 14.45 9.19 -0.74
C PHE A 46 15.24 10.49 -0.70
N SER A 47 15.87 10.76 0.45
CA SER A 47 17.03 11.65 0.44
C SER A 47 18.20 10.95 -0.24
N SER A 48 19.10 11.72 -0.84
CA SER A 48 20.31 11.17 -1.49
C SER A 48 21.19 10.30 -0.59
N GLY A 49 21.09 10.43 0.74
CA GLY A 49 21.82 9.60 1.71
C GLY A 49 21.05 8.37 2.22
N ASP A 50 19.77 8.23 1.86
CA ASP A 50 18.90 7.15 2.35
C ASP A 50 18.84 5.97 1.37
N TRP A 51 19.44 6.10 0.18
CA TRP A 51 19.45 5.04 -0.81
C TRP A 51 20.29 3.83 -0.35
N PRO A 52 19.79 2.59 -0.51
CA PRO A 52 20.52 1.40 -0.12
C PRO A 52 21.76 1.15 -1.00
N GLU A 53 22.86 0.70 -0.38
CA GLU A 53 24.09 0.28 -1.06
C GLU A 53 23.95 -1.13 -1.67
N ILE A 54 23.14 -1.24 -2.72
CA ILE A 54 22.86 -2.52 -3.39
C ILE A 54 23.28 -2.53 -4.86
N ASP A 55 23.56 -3.73 -5.38
CA ASP A 55 23.86 -3.87 -6.81
C ASP A 55 22.67 -3.44 -7.67
N GLY A 56 22.92 -2.55 -8.62
CA GLY A 56 21.89 -1.97 -9.48
C GLY A 56 21.51 -0.54 -9.13
N VAL A 57 21.91 -0.01 -7.98
CA VAL A 57 21.73 1.41 -7.63
C VAL A 57 23.05 2.16 -7.82
N LEU A 58 23.03 3.27 -8.54
CA LEU A 58 24.17 4.17 -8.72
C LEU A 58 24.06 5.33 -7.74
N LEU A 59 24.84 5.28 -6.68
CA LEU A 59 24.90 6.34 -5.66
C LEU A 59 25.75 7.53 -6.13
N PRO A 60 25.48 8.74 -5.65
CA PRO A 60 26.29 9.91 -5.98
C PRO A 60 27.66 9.82 -5.30
N ASP A 61 28.72 10.18 -6.03
CA ASP A 61 30.08 10.28 -5.48
C ASP A 61 30.25 11.50 -4.57
N SER A 62 29.44 12.53 -4.81
CA SER A 62 29.48 13.76 -4.03
C SER A 62 28.13 14.46 -3.99
N LEU A 63 27.89 15.13 -2.86
CA LEU A 63 26.76 16.02 -2.62
C LEU A 63 27.31 17.41 -2.26
N MET A 64 26.80 18.44 -2.92
CA MET A 64 27.15 19.84 -2.66
C MET A 64 25.88 20.65 -2.38
N HIS A 65 26.00 21.64 -1.50
CA HIS A 65 24.96 22.64 -1.23
C HIS A 65 25.49 24.02 -1.67
N PRO A 66 24.90 24.64 -2.71
CA PRO A 66 25.38 25.93 -3.19
C PRO A 66 25.01 27.05 -2.20
N GLY A 67 26.04 27.65 -1.58
CA GLY A 67 25.88 28.78 -0.67
C GLY A 67 25.33 28.37 0.71
N ASN A 68 24.38 29.16 1.24
CA ASN A 68 23.72 28.90 2.52
C ASN A 68 22.33 28.24 2.35
N ASP A 69 21.96 27.89 1.11
CA ASP A 69 20.69 27.24 0.83
C ASP A 69 20.81 25.73 1.09
N THR A 70 20.11 25.25 2.11
CA THR A 70 20.07 23.83 2.49
C THR A 70 19.08 23.02 1.64
N GLU A 71 18.19 23.68 0.92
CA GLU A 71 17.16 23.02 0.11
C GLU A 71 17.66 22.64 -1.27
N THR A 72 18.62 23.40 -1.82
CA THR A 72 19.25 23.07 -3.09
C THR A 72 20.39 22.06 -2.89
N ARG A 73 20.40 21.02 -3.72
CA ARG A 73 21.38 19.93 -3.70
C ARG A 73 21.95 19.75 -5.09
N ILE A 74 23.26 19.54 -5.17
CA ILE A 74 23.95 19.13 -6.39
C ILE A 74 24.61 17.78 -6.14
N LEU A 75 24.14 16.76 -6.84
CA LEU A 75 24.69 15.41 -6.81
C LEU A 75 25.53 15.17 -8.05
N LEU A 76 26.71 14.57 -7.88
CA LEU A 76 27.56 14.13 -8.99
C LEU A 76 27.70 12.62 -9.00
N PHE A 77 27.49 12.02 -10.16
CA PHE A 77 27.58 10.57 -10.36
C PHE A 77 28.67 10.25 -11.39
N SER A 78 29.68 9.48 -11.00
CA SER A 78 30.58 8.83 -11.94
C SER A 78 29.80 7.75 -12.68
N ILE A 79 29.69 7.91 -13.99
CA ILE A 79 29.05 6.92 -14.83
C ILE A 79 30.10 5.95 -15.39
N PRO A 80 29.77 4.65 -15.51
CA PRO A 80 30.63 3.71 -16.21
C PRO A 80 30.91 4.15 -17.65
N ASP A 81 32.05 3.75 -18.20
CA ASP A 81 32.40 4.04 -19.59
C ASP A 81 31.29 3.55 -20.54
N ASN A 82 30.95 4.38 -21.52
CA ASN A 82 29.88 4.16 -22.49
C ASN A 82 28.48 3.95 -21.90
N ALA A 83 28.26 4.24 -20.62
CA ALA A 83 26.92 4.22 -20.06
C ALA A 83 26.09 5.41 -20.56
N GLU A 84 24.83 5.15 -20.87
CA GLU A 84 23.88 6.11 -21.42
C GLU A 84 22.55 6.02 -20.68
N LEU A 85 21.91 7.16 -20.41
CA LEU A 85 20.57 7.16 -19.83
C LEU A 85 19.53 6.80 -20.89
N CYS A 86 18.47 6.10 -20.49
CA CYS A 86 17.38 5.77 -21.41
C CYS A 86 16.78 7.01 -22.09
N ILE A 87 16.69 8.15 -21.40
CA ILE A 87 16.27 9.42 -22.01
C ILE A 87 17.20 9.88 -23.15
N GLU A 88 18.51 9.66 -23.06
CA GLU A 88 19.46 10.02 -24.11
C GLU A 88 19.24 9.15 -25.35
N THR A 89 19.00 7.84 -25.16
CA THR A 89 18.62 6.93 -26.24
C THR A 89 17.29 7.37 -26.88
N ILE A 90 16.28 7.72 -26.09
CA ILE A 90 14.99 8.21 -26.60
C ILE A 90 15.16 9.47 -27.46
N VAL A 91 15.95 10.43 -26.99
CA VAL A 91 16.19 11.69 -27.72
C VAL A 91 16.93 11.43 -29.03
N ARG A 92 17.84 10.45 -29.08
CA ARG A 92 18.62 10.14 -30.28
C ARG A 92 17.86 9.27 -31.28
N ASP A 93 17.25 8.19 -30.80
CA ASP A 93 16.76 7.07 -31.61
C ASP A 93 15.22 6.97 -31.64
N GLY A 94 14.52 7.71 -30.76
CA GLY A 94 13.08 7.63 -30.57
C GLY A 94 12.67 6.59 -29.53
N GLY A 95 11.38 6.25 -29.51
CA GLY A 95 10.83 5.23 -28.62
C GLY A 95 11.46 3.85 -28.84
N PHE A 96 11.47 3.05 -27.77
CA PHE A 96 11.97 1.68 -27.76
C PHE A 96 10.94 0.76 -28.41
N SER A 97 11.41 -0.38 -28.94
CA SER A 97 10.49 -1.47 -29.26
C SER A 97 9.81 -1.99 -27.99
N GLU A 98 8.64 -2.63 -28.11
CA GLU A 98 8.00 -3.28 -26.97
C GLU A 98 8.94 -4.29 -26.32
N ALA A 99 9.68 -5.05 -27.13
CA ALA A 99 10.65 -6.03 -26.65
C ALA A 99 11.78 -5.39 -25.83
N ASP A 100 12.38 -4.29 -26.33
CA ASP A 100 13.47 -3.60 -25.63
C ASP A 100 12.99 -2.91 -24.35
N ALA A 101 11.78 -2.34 -24.37
CA ALA A 101 11.17 -1.71 -23.20
C ALA A 101 10.84 -2.73 -22.11
N LEU A 102 10.29 -3.90 -22.49
CA LEU A 102 10.05 -5.00 -21.56
C LEU A 102 11.35 -5.61 -21.03
N GLU A 103 12.38 -5.79 -21.86
CA GLU A 103 13.72 -6.23 -21.41
C GLU A 103 14.26 -5.25 -20.35
N THR A 104 14.15 -3.95 -20.61
CA THR A 104 14.54 -2.90 -19.65
C THR A 104 13.72 -3.02 -18.37
N GLY A 105 12.38 -3.17 -18.48
CA GLY A 105 11.47 -3.32 -17.36
C GLY A 105 11.80 -4.52 -16.46
N VAL A 106 12.12 -5.68 -17.03
CA VAL A 106 12.55 -6.87 -16.30
C VAL A 106 13.85 -6.60 -15.53
N LYS A 107 14.83 -5.94 -16.16
CA LYS A 107 16.10 -5.61 -15.49
C LYS A 107 15.93 -4.60 -14.36
N VAL A 108 15.02 -3.65 -14.52
CA VAL A 108 14.69 -2.68 -13.46
C VAL A 108 13.91 -3.35 -12.33
N LEU A 109 12.99 -4.26 -12.65
CA LEU A 109 12.27 -5.06 -11.64
C LEU A 109 13.22 -5.84 -10.73
N ASP A 110 14.28 -6.46 -11.29
CA ASP A 110 15.31 -7.15 -10.52
C ASP A 110 16.04 -6.22 -9.54
N ILE A 111 16.19 -4.94 -9.87
CA ILE A 111 16.77 -3.92 -8.98
C ILE A 111 15.76 -3.53 -7.91
N LEU A 112 14.50 -3.26 -8.28
CA LEU A 112 13.43 -2.90 -7.35
C LEU A 112 13.20 -3.97 -6.28
N ARG A 113 13.28 -5.26 -6.64
CA ARG A 113 13.19 -6.34 -5.65
C ARG A 113 14.25 -6.24 -4.57
N ARG A 114 15.50 -5.98 -4.96
CA ARG A 114 16.61 -5.82 -4.01
C ARG A 114 16.44 -4.55 -3.15
N ILE A 115 15.86 -3.49 -3.71
CA ILE A 115 15.46 -2.29 -2.95
C ILE A 115 14.37 -2.65 -1.92
N HIS A 116 13.36 -3.42 -2.31
CA HIS A 116 12.27 -3.87 -1.43
C HIS A 116 12.75 -4.80 -0.32
N ASP A 117 13.74 -5.66 -0.61
CA ASP A 117 14.35 -6.57 0.35
C ASP A 117 15.05 -5.80 1.49
N ASP A 118 15.67 -4.66 1.18
CA ASP A 118 16.24 -3.73 2.17
C ASP A 118 15.18 -2.83 2.86
N GLY A 119 13.89 -3.01 2.55
CA GLY A 119 12.78 -2.30 3.19
C GLY A 119 12.44 -0.94 2.56
N TYR A 120 12.96 -0.65 1.37
CA TYR A 120 12.83 0.62 0.67
C TYR A 120 11.84 0.53 -0.52
N ARG A 121 11.24 1.65 -0.91
CA ARG A 121 10.39 1.80 -2.12
C ARG A 121 10.75 3.10 -2.84
N VAL A 122 10.84 3.07 -4.16
CA VAL A 122 11.35 4.21 -4.95
C VAL A 122 10.25 5.25 -5.19
N GLY A 123 9.07 4.79 -5.61
CA GLY A 123 7.87 5.58 -5.87
C GLY A 123 7.92 6.46 -7.12
N TYR A 124 9.04 6.55 -7.82
CA TYR A 124 9.13 7.22 -9.13
C TYR A 124 10.25 6.62 -9.99
N LEU A 125 9.94 6.31 -11.25
CA LEU A 125 10.91 5.82 -12.23
C LEU A 125 10.65 6.50 -13.57
N GLY A 126 11.64 7.26 -14.04
CA GLY A 126 11.62 7.89 -15.36
C GLY A 126 12.78 7.41 -16.24
N PRO A 127 12.69 7.55 -17.58
CA PRO A 127 13.81 7.25 -18.48
C PRO A 127 15.10 8.03 -18.15
N GLU A 128 14.99 9.17 -17.47
CA GLU A 128 16.09 9.97 -16.96
C GLU A 128 16.79 9.37 -15.74
N SER A 129 16.16 8.39 -15.07
CA SER A 129 16.70 7.73 -13.86
C SER A 129 17.35 6.38 -14.15
N ILE A 130 17.21 5.86 -15.37
CA ILE A 130 17.71 4.53 -15.75
C ILE A 130 18.91 4.67 -16.67
N LEU A 131 20.05 4.16 -16.21
CA LEU A 131 21.31 4.12 -16.94
C LEU A 131 21.52 2.71 -17.52
N ARG A 132 21.86 2.62 -18.81
CA ARG A 132 22.19 1.39 -19.50
C ARG A 132 23.66 1.40 -19.92
N THR A 133 24.36 0.31 -19.63
CA THR A 133 25.75 0.11 -20.05
C THR A 133 25.84 -0.74 -21.33
N ASP A 134 26.98 -0.71 -22.02
CA ASP A 134 27.25 -1.60 -23.17
C ASP A 134 27.08 -3.09 -22.84
N SER A 135 27.31 -3.47 -21.58
CA SER A 135 27.12 -4.83 -21.09
C SER A 135 25.64 -5.22 -20.90
N ARG A 136 24.70 -4.34 -21.28
CA ARG A 136 23.26 -4.43 -20.99
C ARG A 136 22.91 -4.48 -19.50
N LYS A 137 23.85 -4.15 -18.62
CA LYS A 137 23.55 -3.89 -17.21
C LYS A 137 22.76 -2.58 -17.11
N HIS A 138 21.71 -2.59 -16.30
CA HIS A 138 20.89 -1.44 -15.97
C HIS A 138 21.21 -0.99 -14.55
N LEU A 139 21.17 0.33 -14.33
CA LEU A 139 21.34 0.95 -13.03
C LEU A 139 20.22 1.99 -12.82
N ILE A 140 19.72 2.11 -11.59
CA ILE A 140 18.83 3.18 -11.15
C ILE A 140 19.69 4.27 -10.49
N LEU A 141 19.50 5.53 -10.87
CA LEU A 141 20.17 6.65 -10.19
C LEU A 141 19.60 6.83 -8.77
N GLY A 142 20.47 6.76 -7.76
CA GLY A 142 20.16 7.05 -6.37
C GLY A 142 20.05 8.56 -6.09
N GLY A 143 19.17 9.23 -6.84
CA GLY A 143 19.05 10.69 -6.88
C GLY A 143 18.24 11.32 -5.74
N ALA A 144 18.08 12.64 -5.83
CA ALA A 144 17.25 13.47 -4.96
C ALA A 144 16.06 14.10 -5.70
N ARG A 145 15.64 13.51 -6.84
CA ARG A 145 14.44 13.93 -7.58
C ARG A 145 13.13 13.76 -6.80
N GLY A 146 13.09 12.80 -5.87
CA GLY A 146 11.87 12.44 -5.14
C GLY A 146 10.75 11.94 -6.06
N ILE A 147 9.50 12.23 -5.69
CA ILE A 147 8.29 11.86 -6.42
C ILE A 147 7.59 13.14 -6.88
N PRO A 148 7.95 13.66 -8.07
CA PRO A 148 7.47 14.96 -8.53
C PRO A 148 5.94 14.93 -8.75
N ASP A 149 5.26 16.08 -8.63
CA ASP A 149 3.83 16.17 -8.98
C ASP A 149 3.66 16.20 -10.50
N THR A 150 3.63 15.00 -11.09
CA THR A 150 3.49 14.81 -12.54
C THR A 150 2.44 13.74 -12.84
N PRO A 151 1.87 13.72 -14.07
CA PRO A 151 1.02 12.61 -14.51
C PRO A 151 1.74 11.26 -14.56
N PHE A 152 3.06 11.23 -14.34
CA PHE A 152 3.87 10.03 -14.35
C PHE A 152 4.22 9.51 -12.95
N SER A 153 3.66 10.12 -11.92
CA SER A 153 3.88 9.73 -10.54
C SER A 153 2.70 8.91 -10.02
N PRO A 154 2.93 7.90 -9.17
CA PRO A 154 1.85 7.19 -8.50
C PRO A 154 1.01 8.18 -7.71
N PRO A 155 -0.32 8.25 -7.94
CA PRO A 155 -1.18 9.29 -7.37
C PRO A 155 -1.15 9.30 -5.84
N GLU A 156 -0.98 8.14 -5.22
CA GLU A 156 -0.90 7.98 -3.77
C GLU A 156 0.43 8.46 -3.15
N ALA A 157 1.50 8.55 -3.95
CA ALA A 157 2.86 8.80 -3.45
C ALA A 157 3.40 10.20 -3.74
N VAL A 158 2.67 11.04 -4.49
CA VAL A 158 3.11 12.40 -4.86
C VAL A 158 3.49 13.23 -3.62
N GLY A 159 4.72 13.74 -3.60
CA GLY A 159 5.24 14.59 -2.53
C GLY A 159 5.44 13.88 -1.18
N ARG A 160 5.38 12.55 -1.13
CA ARG A 160 5.51 11.75 0.10
C ARG A 160 6.56 10.64 -0.07
N THR A 161 6.92 9.99 1.02
CA THR A 161 7.66 8.73 0.95
C THR A 161 6.67 7.61 0.64
N PRO A 162 6.93 6.77 -0.38
CA PRO A 162 6.01 5.71 -0.77
C PRO A 162 6.00 4.61 0.30
N ASP A 163 4.81 4.31 0.82
CA ASP A 163 4.55 3.26 1.82
C ASP A 163 3.99 1.98 1.18
N ASP A 164 3.28 2.09 0.04
CA ASP A 164 2.75 0.98 -0.74
C ASP A 164 3.75 0.47 -1.81
N PRO A 165 4.14 -0.83 -1.81
CA PRO A 165 4.96 -1.41 -2.89
C PRO A 165 4.33 -1.30 -4.29
N ARG A 166 3.01 -1.11 -4.38
CA ARG A 166 2.28 -0.93 -5.65
C ARG A 166 2.55 0.42 -6.30
N SER A 167 3.13 1.38 -5.58
CA SER A 167 3.65 2.62 -6.16
C SER A 167 4.84 2.33 -7.09
N ASP A 168 5.71 1.37 -6.76
CA ASP A 168 6.83 0.97 -7.63
C ASP A 168 6.35 0.18 -8.86
N ILE A 169 5.26 -0.57 -8.74
CA ILE A 169 4.61 -1.25 -9.86
C ILE A 169 4.07 -0.22 -10.86
N TYR A 170 3.40 0.81 -10.36
CA TYR A 170 2.92 1.93 -11.18
C TYR A 170 4.08 2.66 -11.86
N ALA A 171 5.11 3.02 -11.10
CA ALA A 171 6.29 3.69 -11.61
C ALA A 171 7.00 2.87 -12.71
N LEU A 172 7.13 1.55 -12.52
CA LEU A 172 7.72 0.66 -13.51
C LEU A 172 6.86 0.54 -14.78
N GLY A 173 5.52 0.49 -14.63
CA GLY A 173 4.60 0.43 -15.76
C GLY A 173 4.70 1.68 -16.63
N LEU A 174 4.73 2.84 -15.98
CA LEU A 174 4.93 4.11 -16.67
C LEU A 174 6.32 4.25 -17.28
N LEU A 175 7.37 3.76 -16.63
CA LEU A 175 8.69 3.70 -17.23
C LEU A 175 8.63 2.92 -18.55
N ILE A 176 8.11 1.68 -18.53
CA ILE A 176 8.00 0.85 -19.73
C ILE A 176 7.20 1.57 -20.82
N PHE A 177 6.06 2.16 -20.48
CA PHE A 177 5.24 2.89 -21.44
C PHE A 177 5.95 4.12 -22.01
N ARG A 178 6.63 4.92 -21.18
CA ARG A 178 7.40 6.10 -21.62
C ARG A 178 8.57 5.71 -22.52
N LEU A 179 9.22 4.56 -22.26
CA LEU A 179 10.23 4.01 -23.15
C LEU A 179 9.63 3.71 -24.54
N ILE A 180 8.47 3.06 -24.60
CA ILE A 180 7.78 2.74 -25.88
C ILE A 180 7.33 4.01 -26.61
N ALA A 181 6.66 4.92 -25.89
CA ALA A 181 6.15 6.15 -26.47
C ALA A 181 7.28 7.08 -26.99
N GLY A 182 8.45 7.04 -26.33
CA GLY A 182 9.60 7.88 -26.66
C GLY A 182 9.32 9.38 -26.53
N SER A 183 8.23 9.76 -25.85
CA SER A 183 7.85 11.15 -25.65
C SER A 183 6.86 11.29 -24.50
N ASP A 184 6.97 12.40 -23.77
CA ASP A 184 5.97 12.84 -22.79
C ASP A 184 4.84 13.66 -23.43
N ASN A 185 4.84 13.82 -24.76
CA ASN A 185 3.74 14.47 -25.47
C ASN A 185 2.48 13.59 -25.48
N ARG A 186 1.37 14.15 -24.99
CA ARG A 186 0.08 13.46 -24.88
C ARG A 186 -0.41 12.82 -26.18
N ASP A 187 -0.31 13.51 -27.32
CA ASP A 187 -0.82 12.98 -28.59
C ASP A 187 0.00 11.76 -29.04
N ILE A 188 1.33 11.82 -28.85
CA ILE A 188 2.24 10.71 -29.13
C ILE A 188 1.98 9.53 -28.19
N GLN A 189 1.74 9.80 -26.90
CA GLN A 189 1.40 8.76 -25.94
C GLN A 189 0.08 8.06 -26.29
N VAL A 190 -0.95 8.80 -26.68
CA VAL A 190 -2.22 8.21 -27.11
C VAL A 190 -2.02 7.36 -28.37
N GLU A 191 -1.22 7.82 -29.33
CA GLU A 191 -0.89 7.02 -30.52
C GLU A 191 -0.13 5.74 -30.15
N ALA A 192 0.89 5.86 -29.30
CA ALA A 192 1.69 4.73 -28.82
C ALA A 192 0.81 3.69 -28.10
N TRP A 193 -0.04 4.13 -27.17
CA TRP A 193 -0.96 3.27 -26.42
C TRP A 193 -1.88 2.47 -27.34
N ASN A 194 -2.51 3.13 -28.31
CA ASN A 194 -3.39 2.47 -29.29
C ASN A 194 -2.65 1.53 -30.24
N SER A 195 -1.32 1.61 -30.29
CA SER A 195 -0.48 0.78 -31.15
C SER A 195 0.11 -0.45 -30.45
N LEU A 196 -0.02 -0.52 -29.11
CA LEU A 196 0.48 -1.61 -28.29
C LEU A 196 -0.11 -2.96 -28.70
N SER A 197 0.67 -4.02 -28.58
CA SER A 197 0.15 -5.37 -28.63
C SER A 197 -0.82 -5.61 -27.46
N ASN A 198 -1.83 -6.46 -27.66
CA ASN A 198 -2.86 -6.70 -26.65
C ASN A 198 -2.25 -7.17 -25.31
N SER A 199 -1.22 -8.02 -25.36
CA SER A 199 -0.53 -8.54 -24.18
C SER A 199 0.23 -7.45 -23.42
N VAL A 200 0.83 -6.49 -24.12
CA VAL A 200 1.52 -5.35 -23.49
C VAL A 200 0.51 -4.33 -22.96
N SER A 201 -0.58 -4.06 -23.69
CA SER A 201 -1.65 -3.18 -23.22
C SER A 201 -2.27 -3.71 -21.92
N GLU A 202 -2.65 -4.99 -21.88
CA GLU A 202 -3.26 -5.62 -20.70
C GLU A 202 -2.30 -5.63 -19.50
N LEU A 203 -1.00 -5.88 -19.74
CA LEU A 203 0.02 -5.78 -18.69
C LEU A 203 0.10 -4.35 -18.15
N LEU A 204 0.25 -3.35 -19.03
CA LEU A 204 0.41 -1.96 -18.63
C LEU A 204 -0.83 -1.41 -17.94
N GLU A 205 -2.05 -1.75 -18.39
CA GLU A 205 -3.31 -1.40 -17.73
C GLU A 205 -3.33 -1.82 -16.25
N ASN A 206 -2.88 -3.05 -15.97
CA ASN A 206 -2.78 -3.58 -14.61
C ASN A 206 -1.58 -3.02 -13.83
N MET A 207 -0.63 -2.32 -14.45
CA MET A 207 0.46 -1.65 -13.74
C MET A 207 0.09 -0.20 -13.41
N VAL A 208 -0.51 0.51 -14.35
CA VAL A 208 -0.73 1.97 -14.28
C VAL A 208 -2.16 2.35 -13.90
N SER A 209 -2.91 1.43 -13.30
CA SER A 209 -4.25 1.71 -12.77
C SER A 209 -4.20 2.79 -11.68
N LEU A 210 -5.16 3.71 -11.67
CA LEU A 210 -5.21 4.79 -10.68
C LEU A 210 -5.43 4.24 -9.27
N GLU A 211 -6.34 3.28 -9.13
CA GLU A 211 -6.61 2.57 -7.88
C GLU A 211 -5.51 1.52 -7.65
N ALA A 212 -4.80 1.61 -6.53
CA ALA A 212 -3.71 0.68 -6.21
C ALA A 212 -4.19 -0.78 -6.13
N ASP A 213 -5.42 -1.05 -5.67
CA ASP A 213 -6.01 -2.39 -5.57
C ASP A 213 -6.25 -3.07 -6.92
N ASN A 214 -6.34 -2.29 -8.00
CA ASN A 214 -6.47 -2.82 -9.35
C ASN A 214 -5.09 -3.15 -9.98
N ARG A 215 -3.99 -2.90 -9.26
CA ARG A 215 -2.65 -3.22 -9.75
C ARG A 215 -2.23 -4.63 -9.34
N PHE A 216 -1.11 -5.09 -9.87
CA PHE A 216 -0.47 -6.29 -9.32
C PHE A 216 -0.21 -6.12 -7.82
N PRO A 217 -0.50 -7.12 -6.97
CA PRO A 217 -0.42 -6.97 -5.52
C PRO A 217 1.02 -6.83 -5.01
N ASN A 218 2.03 -7.28 -5.77
CA ASN A 218 3.45 -7.20 -5.44
C ASN A 218 4.35 -7.46 -6.66
N LEU A 219 5.67 -7.29 -6.49
CA LEU A 219 6.67 -7.45 -7.55
C LEU A 219 6.79 -8.90 -8.08
N ILE A 220 6.44 -9.93 -7.30
CA ILE A 220 6.46 -11.33 -7.76
C ILE A 220 5.32 -11.60 -8.74
N ALA A 221 4.11 -11.15 -8.39
CA ALA A 221 2.94 -11.26 -9.27
C ALA A 221 3.21 -10.55 -10.60
N LEU A 222 3.82 -9.37 -10.54
CA LEU A 222 4.27 -8.65 -11.73
C LEU A 222 5.34 -9.42 -12.52
N GLU A 223 6.35 -10.01 -11.86
CA GLU A 223 7.38 -10.81 -12.54
C GLU A 223 6.77 -12.00 -13.29
N ALA A 224 5.82 -12.69 -12.67
CA ALA A 224 5.10 -13.80 -13.28
C ALA A 224 4.31 -13.36 -14.51
N ALA A 225 3.65 -12.19 -14.45
CA ALA A 225 2.94 -11.61 -15.58
C ALA A 225 3.88 -11.20 -16.71
N LEU A 226 4.98 -10.50 -16.40
CA LEU A 226 6.01 -10.10 -17.38
C LEU A 226 6.59 -11.30 -18.14
N LYS A 227 6.82 -12.43 -17.47
CA LYS A 227 7.32 -13.67 -18.10
C LYS A 227 6.32 -14.28 -19.10
N GLN A 228 5.03 -14.00 -18.96
CA GLN A 228 3.98 -14.51 -19.84
C GLN A 228 3.75 -13.63 -21.06
N VAL A 229 4.10 -12.35 -20.96
CA VAL A 229 3.98 -11.41 -22.08
C VAL A 229 5.01 -11.76 -23.16
N LYS A 230 4.49 -12.13 -24.33
CA LYS A 230 5.28 -12.27 -25.55
C LYS A 230 4.94 -11.10 -26.47
N PRO A 231 5.90 -10.22 -26.80
CA PRO A 231 5.66 -9.21 -27.83
C PRO A 231 5.38 -9.92 -29.17
N GLU A 232 4.38 -9.45 -29.91
CA GLU A 232 4.04 -10.04 -31.21
C GLU A 232 5.16 -9.77 -32.23
N ASN A 233 5.92 -10.82 -32.58
CA ASN A 233 6.94 -10.93 -33.64
C ASN A 233 7.41 -9.63 -34.32
N GLU A 234 8.68 -9.29 -34.10
CA GLU A 234 9.52 -8.20 -34.67
C GLU A 234 9.29 -7.82 -36.15
N LYS A 235 8.75 -8.74 -36.98
CA LYS A 235 8.47 -8.50 -38.40
C LYS A 235 7.39 -7.45 -38.65
N GLN A 236 6.37 -7.35 -37.79
CA GLN A 236 5.35 -6.30 -37.94
C GLN A 236 5.86 -4.95 -37.40
N GLU A 237 6.68 -4.98 -36.35
CA GLU A 237 7.25 -3.80 -35.69
C GLU A 237 8.31 -3.11 -36.56
N ALA A 238 9.21 -3.89 -37.20
CA ALA A 238 10.19 -3.36 -38.15
C ALA A 238 9.54 -2.70 -39.39
N GLU A 239 8.36 -3.18 -39.81
CA GLU A 239 7.58 -2.51 -40.87
C GLU A 239 6.90 -1.23 -40.42
N ARG A 240 6.51 -1.12 -39.13
CA ARG A 240 5.89 0.09 -38.54
C ARG A 240 6.91 1.21 -38.30
N VAL A 241 8.06 0.92 -37.67
CA VAL A 241 9.13 1.91 -37.44
C VAL A 241 9.63 2.51 -38.76
N ARG A 242 9.71 1.68 -39.80
CA ARG A 242 10.11 2.12 -41.16
C ARG A 242 9.06 2.96 -41.88
N LYS A 243 7.78 2.87 -41.49
CA LYS A 243 6.68 3.70 -42.03
C LYS A 243 6.56 5.02 -41.27
N ASN A 244 6.73 5.03 -39.94
CA ASN A 244 6.58 6.24 -39.12
C ASN A 244 7.74 7.23 -39.29
N SER A 245 8.97 6.75 -39.48
CA SER A 245 10.12 7.63 -39.84
C SER A 245 9.94 8.37 -41.18
N LYS A 246 9.05 7.88 -42.06
CA LYS A 246 8.73 8.54 -43.34
C LYS A 246 7.50 9.45 -43.26
N HIS A 247 6.59 9.22 -42.32
CA HIS A 247 5.33 9.96 -42.25
C HIS A 247 5.42 11.26 -41.44
N PHE A 248 6.48 11.43 -40.63
CA PHE A 248 6.71 12.60 -39.75
C PHE A 248 6.80 13.95 -40.48
N TRP A 249 6.94 13.98 -41.81
CA TRP A 249 6.99 15.23 -42.58
C TRP A 249 5.72 15.57 -43.38
N THR A 250 4.71 14.68 -43.43
CA THR A 250 3.56 14.90 -44.33
C THR A 250 2.26 14.33 -43.78
N ASN A 251 1.58 15.01 -42.85
CA ASN A 251 0.12 15.15 -42.89
C ASN A 251 -0.44 15.97 -41.72
N ARG A 252 -0.47 17.29 -41.94
CA ARG A 252 -1.40 18.20 -41.26
C ARG A 252 -2.65 18.26 -42.15
N LYS A 253 -3.75 17.60 -41.74
CA LYS A 253 -5.17 17.84 -42.08
C LYS A 253 -5.92 16.52 -42.26
N ASN A 254 -6.64 16.09 -41.22
CA ASN A 254 -8.10 15.91 -41.22
C ASN A 254 -8.50 15.20 -39.93
N LEU A 255 -9.21 15.95 -39.08
CA LEU A 255 -9.63 15.55 -37.74
C LEU A 255 -11.17 15.74 -37.66
N SER A 256 -11.92 14.64 -37.65
CA SER A 256 -13.28 14.51 -37.07
C SER A 256 -13.64 13.02 -37.15
N PHE A 257 -13.91 12.28 -36.07
CA PHE A 257 -15.19 12.33 -35.36
C PHE A 257 -15.18 11.66 -33.96
N SER A 258 -14.04 11.31 -33.36
CA SER A 258 -14.02 10.50 -32.11
C SER A 258 -13.78 11.28 -30.81
N ILE A 259 -13.92 12.61 -30.83
CA ILE A 259 -13.62 13.52 -29.70
C ILE A 259 -14.71 13.51 -28.60
N LEU A 260 -15.86 12.86 -28.80
CA LEU A 260 -17.01 13.05 -27.91
C LEU A 260 -16.95 12.29 -26.57
N ALA A 261 -16.22 11.16 -26.48
CA ALA A 261 -16.25 10.33 -25.27
C ALA A 261 -15.36 10.88 -24.12
N ILE A 262 -14.23 11.50 -24.46
CA ILE A 262 -13.25 12.00 -23.47
C ILE A 262 -13.60 13.42 -23.00
N VAL A 263 -14.27 14.22 -23.84
CA VAL A 263 -14.76 15.57 -23.46
C VAL A 263 -15.86 15.51 -22.40
N VAL A 264 -16.69 14.45 -22.39
CA VAL A 264 -17.74 14.28 -21.36
C VAL A 264 -17.13 14.00 -19.99
N ILE A 265 -16.03 13.23 -19.91
CA ILE A 265 -15.36 12.92 -18.65
C ILE A 265 -14.67 14.17 -18.07
N ILE A 266 -13.99 14.97 -18.90
CA ILE A 266 -13.26 16.19 -18.47
C ILE A 266 -14.22 17.31 -18.05
N VAL A 267 -15.37 17.47 -18.72
CA VAL A 267 -16.36 18.50 -18.36
C VAL A 267 -17.08 18.17 -17.04
N ILE A 268 -17.29 16.89 -16.72
CA ILE A 268 -17.85 16.47 -15.43
C ILE A 268 -16.86 16.75 -14.29
N THR A 269 -15.55 16.52 -14.48
CA THR A 269 -14.52 16.86 -13.48
C THR A 269 -14.41 18.38 -13.26
N ALA A 270 -14.50 19.18 -14.32
CA ALA A 270 -14.40 20.64 -14.22
C ALA A 270 -15.66 21.31 -13.60
N LEU A 271 -16.83 20.67 -13.67
CA LEU A 271 -18.08 21.19 -13.07
C LEU A 271 -18.23 20.82 -11.59
N LEU A 272 -17.58 19.75 -11.13
CA LEU A 272 -17.60 19.34 -9.71
C LEU A 272 -16.55 20.07 -8.86
N LEU A 273 -15.58 20.75 -9.50
CA LEU A 273 -14.52 21.55 -8.84
C LEU A 273 -14.78 23.05 -8.93
N LYS A 274 -15.98 23.52 -8.56
CA LYS A 274 -16.19 24.96 -8.33
C LYS A 274 -15.90 25.31 -6.86
N PRO A 275 -15.00 26.27 -6.58
CA PRO A 275 -14.87 26.86 -5.26
C PRO A 275 -16.14 27.64 -4.93
N GLY A 276 -16.72 27.39 -3.75
CA GLY A 276 -17.83 28.19 -3.23
C GLY A 276 -17.41 29.65 -3.04
N PRO A 277 -18.29 30.63 -3.32
CA PRO A 277 -17.96 32.04 -3.21
C PRO A 277 -17.85 32.48 -1.75
N ASP A 278 -16.93 33.42 -1.55
CA ASP A 278 -16.53 34.08 -0.31
C ASP A 278 -17.69 34.45 0.64
N ALA A 279 -17.55 34.08 1.91
CA ALA A 279 -18.32 34.64 3.00
C ALA A 279 -17.69 35.97 3.46
N PRO A 280 -18.45 37.07 3.59
CA PRO A 280 -17.95 38.31 4.20
C PRO A 280 -18.06 38.27 5.74
N PRO A 281 -17.32 39.14 6.46
CA PRO A 281 -17.14 39.05 7.90
C PRO A 281 -18.14 39.90 8.72
N GLU A 282 -18.09 39.66 10.04
CA GLU A 282 -18.53 40.51 11.16
C GLU A 282 -19.99 40.49 11.69
N SER A 283 -20.10 40.01 12.94
CA SER A 283 -20.53 40.77 14.14
C SER A 283 -21.82 40.38 14.90
N GLN A 284 -21.60 40.14 16.20
CA GLN A 284 -22.37 40.52 17.41
C GLN A 284 -23.73 39.88 17.74
N ASN A 285 -23.73 39.21 18.90
CA ASN A 285 -24.69 39.22 20.02
C ASN A 285 -26.20 39.32 19.71
N THR A 286 -26.98 38.30 20.10
CA THR A 286 -27.92 38.33 21.25
C THR A 286 -28.70 37.01 21.39
N VAL A 287 -28.77 36.52 22.64
CA VAL A 287 -29.88 35.73 23.23
C VAL A 287 -30.82 36.81 23.83
N PRO A 288 -32.17 36.68 23.97
CA PRO A 288 -32.84 35.45 24.41
C PRO A 288 -34.30 35.18 23.95
N ASP A 289 -34.72 33.95 24.25
CA ASP A 289 -35.97 33.55 24.92
C ASP A 289 -37.32 33.27 24.17
N THR A 290 -37.86 32.12 24.59
CA THR A 290 -39.26 31.71 24.85
C THR A 290 -40.27 31.30 23.76
N THR A 291 -41.01 30.24 24.18
CA THR A 291 -42.42 29.87 23.89
C THR A 291 -42.75 29.31 22.51
N GLU A 292 -43.69 28.40 22.30
CA GLU A 292 -44.44 27.37 23.05
C GLU A 292 -45.46 26.84 22.02
N SER A 293 -45.87 25.57 22.13
CA SER A 293 -47.01 24.94 21.42
C SER A 293 -46.85 24.79 19.90
N GLY A 294 -47.34 23.75 19.22
CA GLY A 294 -48.38 22.77 19.52
C GLY A 294 -49.12 22.49 18.20
N HIS A 295 -49.70 21.28 18.07
CA HIS A 295 -50.49 20.77 16.95
C HIS A 295 -49.73 20.40 15.67
N GLU A 296 -50.11 19.38 14.89
CA GLU A 296 -51.16 18.36 14.97
C GLU A 296 -50.74 17.23 14.01
N SER A 297 -51.17 16.01 14.31
CA SER A 297 -51.15 14.91 13.35
C SER A 297 -52.11 15.21 12.20
N ASP A 298 -51.69 14.91 10.98
CA ASP A 298 -52.64 14.37 10.01
C ASP A 298 -51.96 13.40 9.04
N THR A 299 -52.66 12.29 8.87
CA THR A 299 -52.30 11.11 8.07
C THR A 299 -53.07 11.19 6.75
N ILE A 300 -52.43 10.84 5.62
CA ILE A 300 -52.94 10.32 4.33
C ILE A 300 -51.72 10.49 3.40
N GLY A 301 -51.09 9.48 2.80
CA GLY A 301 -51.57 8.23 2.27
C GLY A 301 -51.15 8.20 0.80
N THR A 302 -50.13 7.44 0.42
CA THR A 302 -49.96 7.00 -0.98
C THR A 302 -49.20 5.69 -1.01
N ASP A 303 -49.98 4.63 -1.13
CA ASP A 303 -49.58 3.28 -1.52
C ASP A 303 -49.39 3.29 -3.05
N GLN A 304 -48.15 3.13 -3.51
CA GLN A 304 -47.85 2.61 -4.84
C GLN A 304 -46.76 1.56 -4.70
N GLY A 305 -47.21 0.30 -4.79
CA GLY A 305 -46.38 -0.88 -4.78
C GLY A 305 -45.32 -0.85 -5.86
N LEU A 306 -44.07 -0.89 -5.42
CA LEU A 306 -42.97 -1.38 -6.23
C LEU A 306 -42.97 -2.92 -6.15
N PRO A 307 -42.73 -3.63 -7.26
CA PRO A 307 -42.62 -5.08 -7.24
C PRO A 307 -41.48 -5.49 -6.29
N PRO A 308 -41.55 -6.68 -5.66
CA PRO A 308 -40.47 -7.15 -4.83
C PRO A 308 -39.21 -7.22 -5.70
N VAL A 309 -38.25 -6.36 -5.40
CA VAL A 309 -36.89 -6.56 -5.86
C VAL A 309 -36.49 -7.91 -5.28
N GLU A 310 -36.29 -8.90 -6.14
CA GLU A 310 -35.63 -10.14 -5.78
C GLU A 310 -34.30 -9.75 -5.16
N THR A 311 -34.26 -9.70 -3.83
CA THR A 311 -33.03 -9.71 -3.08
C THR A 311 -32.36 -11.00 -3.49
N ILE A 312 -31.42 -10.91 -4.43
CA ILE A 312 -30.47 -11.97 -4.69
C ILE A 312 -29.81 -12.21 -3.34
N SER A 313 -30.26 -13.25 -2.65
CA SER A 313 -29.49 -13.88 -1.59
C SER A 313 -28.22 -14.33 -2.27
N LEU A 314 -27.19 -13.49 -2.21
CA LEU A 314 -25.82 -13.89 -2.42
C LEU A 314 -25.54 -14.91 -1.34
N GLN A 315 -25.79 -16.18 -1.66
CA GLN A 315 -25.30 -17.30 -0.88
C GLN A 315 -23.79 -17.09 -0.75
N SER A 316 -23.39 -16.97 0.51
CA SER A 316 -22.07 -16.66 1.02
C SER A 316 -21.09 -17.82 0.81
N ASP A 317 -20.83 -18.19 -0.45
CA ASP A 317 -19.90 -19.26 -0.82
C ASP A 317 -18.59 -18.75 -1.44
N ILE A 318 -18.23 -17.46 -1.28
CA ILE A 318 -17.11 -16.83 -2.03
C ILE A 318 -15.79 -16.74 -1.24
N PHE A 319 -15.68 -17.26 -0.01
CA PHE A 319 -14.39 -17.29 0.69
C PHE A 319 -13.81 -18.71 0.74
N THR A 320 -13.39 -19.21 -0.42
CA THR A 320 -12.73 -20.52 -0.55
C THR A 320 -11.23 -20.47 -0.24
N GLU A 321 -10.59 -19.30 -0.17
CA GLU A 321 -9.16 -19.18 0.15
C GLU A 321 -8.95 -18.70 1.60
N PRO A 322 -8.01 -19.31 2.35
CA PRO A 322 -7.67 -18.82 3.68
C PRO A 322 -7.08 -17.41 3.57
N VAL A 323 -7.67 -16.47 4.30
CA VAL A 323 -7.16 -15.09 4.40
C VAL A 323 -5.92 -15.09 5.29
N VAL A 324 -4.76 -14.72 4.73
CA VAL A 324 -3.49 -14.66 5.44
C VAL A 324 -3.19 -13.22 5.86
N TRP A 325 -2.93 -13.00 7.14
CA TRP A 325 -2.47 -11.69 7.64
C TRP A 325 -1.04 -11.84 8.13
N ILE A 326 -0.10 -11.04 7.60
CA ILE A 326 1.31 -11.12 7.97
C ILE A 326 1.75 -9.85 8.71
N SER A 327 1.97 -9.97 10.01
CA SER A 327 2.55 -8.88 10.79
C SER A 327 4.06 -8.79 10.59
N ASN A 328 4.57 -7.61 10.19
CA ASN A 328 5.99 -7.29 10.07
C ASN A 328 6.60 -6.90 11.42
N SER A 329 6.46 -7.83 12.36
CA SER A 329 6.74 -7.64 13.78
C SER A 329 8.01 -8.36 14.22
N THR A 330 9.00 -8.51 13.34
CA THR A 330 10.28 -9.19 13.64
C THR A 330 11.33 -8.29 14.28
N GLY A 331 11.09 -6.98 14.36
CA GLY A 331 12.10 -6.00 14.78
C GLY A 331 13.29 -5.90 13.80
N GLN A 332 13.22 -6.59 12.66
CA GLN A 332 14.20 -6.56 11.57
C GLN A 332 13.47 -6.17 10.27
N PRO A 333 13.84 -5.03 9.64
CA PRO A 333 13.35 -4.69 8.31
C PRO A 333 13.54 -5.87 7.33
N GLY A 334 12.58 -6.10 6.44
CA GLY A 334 12.70 -7.09 5.36
C GLY A 334 12.16 -8.50 5.64
N ARG A 335 12.09 -8.98 6.90
CA ARG A 335 11.65 -10.37 7.21
C ARG A 335 10.20 -10.70 6.82
N ALA A 336 9.27 -9.75 6.90
CA ALA A 336 7.93 -9.96 6.35
C ALA A 336 7.94 -10.11 4.83
N SER A 337 8.87 -9.40 4.15
CA SER A 337 9.12 -9.58 2.73
C SER A 337 9.69 -10.98 2.49
N GLU A 338 10.70 -11.43 3.23
CA GLU A 338 11.26 -12.79 3.12
C GLU A 338 10.20 -13.88 3.33
N PHE A 339 9.32 -13.73 4.32
CA PHE A 339 8.25 -14.68 4.59
C PHE A 339 7.18 -14.68 3.48
N ARG A 340 6.84 -13.49 2.96
CA ARG A 340 5.97 -13.32 1.77
C ARG A 340 6.57 -13.90 0.51
N GLN A 341 7.88 -13.75 0.34
CA GLN A 341 8.60 -14.24 -0.84
C GLN A 341 8.96 -15.74 -0.73
N GLY A 342 8.88 -16.31 0.47
CA GLY A 342 9.15 -17.71 0.76
C GLY A 342 7.89 -18.50 1.12
N PRO A 343 7.71 -18.93 2.39
CA PRO A 343 6.65 -19.87 2.77
C PRO A 343 5.21 -19.41 2.49
N ALA A 344 4.97 -18.10 2.42
CA ALA A 344 3.63 -17.53 2.18
C ALA A 344 3.43 -17.01 0.73
N SER A 345 4.33 -17.35 -0.20
CA SER A 345 4.30 -16.81 -1.57
C SER A 345 3.12 -17.26 -2.43
N GLU A 346 2.44 -18.36 -2.06
CA GLU A 346 1.30 -18.90 -2.81
C GLU A 346 -0.07 -18.36 -2.35
N TYR A 347 -0.12 -17.53 -1.31
CA TYR A 347 -1.39 -16.99 -0.78
C TYR A 347 -1.74 -15.65 -1.44
N SER A 348 -2.96 -15.55 -1.97
CA SER A 348 -3.47 -14.39 -2.72
C SER A 348 -3.70 -13.15 -1.88
N THR A 349 -3.95 -13.33 -0.58
CA THR A 349 -4.37 -12.28 0.34
C THR A 349 -3.42 -12.26 1.53
N VAL A 350 -2.47 -11.32 1.53
CA VAL A 350 -1.47 -11.13 2.59
C VAL A 350 -1.44 -9.69 3.08
N TYR A 351 -2.00 -9.41 4.24
CA TYR A 351 -2.03 -8.06 4.83
C TYR A 351 -0.75 -7.74 5.62
N THR A 352 -0.31 -6.48 5.66
CA THR A 352 0.77 -6.02 6.56
C THR A 352 0.18 -5.59 7.90
N SER A 353 0.76 -6.05 9.01
CA SER A 353 0.64 -5.39 10.31
C SER A 353 2.01 -4.82 10.68
N THR A 354 2.18 -3.52 10.53
CA THR A 354 3.36 -2.78 10.98
C THR A 354 3.10 -2.30 12.42
N GLY A 355 4.10 -2.23 13.30
CA GLY A 355 3.92 -1.51 14.58
C GLY A 355 4.04 -2.26 15.90
N SER A 356 4.52 -3.49 15.94
CA SER A 356 4.86 -4.10 17.24
C SER A 356 6.37 -4.18 17.45
N LEU A 357 6.82 -3.94 18.69
CA LEU A 357 8.22 -4.05 19.14
C LEU A 357 8.71 -5.51 19.25
N ARG A 358 8.05 -6.45 18.56
CA ARG A 358 8.29 -7.88 18.72
C ARG A 358 9.46 -8.34 17.88
N ARG A 359 9.85 -9.60 18.08
CA ARG A 359 10.83 -10.33 17.27
C ARG A 359 10.18 -11.40 16.39
N ASN A 360 8.85 -11.45 16.35
CA ASN A 360 8.09 -12.61 15.89
C ASN A 360 7.09 -12.21 14.79
N SER A 361 7.07 -12.95 13.67
CA SER A 361 6.07 -12.83 12.60
C SER A 361 4.81 -13.60 12.95
N ILE A 362 3.65 -13.09 12.52
CA ILE A 362 2.31 -13.72 12.69
C ILE A 362 1.72 -13.97 11.30
N LEU A 363 1.08 -15.11 11.11
CA LEU A 363 0.20 -15.52 10.00
C LEU A 363 -1.21 -15.76 10.58
N LEU A 364 -2.29 -15.53 9.84
CA LEU A 364 -3.65 -15.84 10.31
C LEU A 364 -4.33 -16.82 9.33
N ALA A 365 -5.18 -17.71 9.82
CA ALA A 365 -5.95 -18.64 8.99
C ALA A 365 -7.33 -18.91 9.61
N ARG A 366 -8.35 -19.19 8.78
CA ARG A 366 -9.71 -19.52 9.24
C ARG A 366 -9.92 -21.03 9.23
N ARG A 367 -10.59 -21.62 10.24
CA ARG A 367 -10.97 -23.04 10.26
C ARG A 367 -12.08 -23.35 9.25
N ASP A 368 -12.06 -24.55 8.69
CA ASP A 368 -13.18 -25.07 7.90
C ASP A 368 -14.36 -25.39 8.85
N ASP A 369 -14.09 -26.05 9.99
CA ASP A 369 -15.06 -26.35 11.04
C ASP A 369 -14.48 -26.08 12.44
N PRO A 370 -14.93 -25.04 13.17
CA PRO A 370 -14.37 -24.69 14.47
C PRO A 370 -14.66 -25.71 15.59
N TYR A 371 -15.50 -26.71 15.38
CA TYR A 371 -15.72 -27.80 16.35
C TYR A 371 -14.70 -28.93 16.22
N LEU A 372 -13.97 -28.97 15.10
CA LEU A 372 -12.87 -29.90 14.92
C LEU A 372 -11.59 -29.31 15.55
N PRO A 373 -10.81 -30.12 16.28
CA PRO A 373 -9.50 -29.70 16.73
C PRO A 373 -8.62 -29.36 15.53
N LEU A 374 -7.58 -28.55 15.74
CA LEU A 374 -6.74 -28.03 14.66
C LEU A 374 -6.20 -29.16 13.78
N GLU A 375 -5.77 -30.27 14.37
CA GLU A 375 -5.22 -31.45 13.68
C GLU A 375 -6.24 -32.17 12.78
N SER A 376 -7.52 -31.86 12.98
CA SER A 376 -8.64 -32.41 12.20
C SER A 376 -9.16 -31.44 11.13
N GLN A 377 -8.52 -30.27 10.96
CA GLN A 377 -8.82 -29.34 9.86
C GLN A 377 -8.15 -29.82 8.58
N GLU A 378 -8.90 -30.49 7.70
CA GLU A 378 -8.34 -31.13 6.50
C GLU A 378 -7.60 -30.16 5.57
N ARG A 379 -7.97 -28.87 5.52
CA ARG A 379 -7.31 -27.88 4.64
C ARG A 379 -6.25 -27.03 5.34
N ILE A 380 -6.52 -26.54 6.55
CA ILE A 380 -5.62 -25.60 7.25
C ILE A 380 -4.50 -26.32 8.00
N TYR A 381 -4.74 -27.52 8.52
CA TYR A 381 -3.71 -28.23 9.28
C TYR A 381 -2.47 -28.58 8.45
N PRO A 382 -2.60 -29.12 7.22
CA PRO A 382 -1.43 -29.40 6.39
C PRO A 382 -0.64 -28.13 6.04
N ILE A 383 -1.34 -27.00 5.86
CA ILE A 383 -0.72 -25.69 5.62
C ILE A 383 0.09 -25.26 6.84
N ALA A 384 -0.52 -25.32 8.03
CA ALA A 384 0.14 -24.94 9.28
C ALA A 384 1.35 -25.85 9.58
N GLU A 385 1.21 -27.16 9.34
CA GLU A 385 2.28 -28.15 9.49
C GLU A 385 3.41 -27.91 8.47
N GLN A 386 3.09 -27.62 7.22
CA GLN A 386 4.09 -27.31 6.19
C GLN A 386 4.89 -26.05 6.54
N LEU A 387 4.21 -24.98 6.98
CA LEU A 387 4.85 -23.75 7.45
C LEU A 387 5.75 -24.01 8.64
N ALA A 388 5.29 -24.81 9.62
CA ALA A 388 6.09 -25.19 10.80
C ALA A 388 7.25 -26.13 10.48
N SER A 389 7.12 -26.97 9.45
CA SER A 389 8.18 -27.89 9.02
C SER A 389 9.32 -27.17 8.29
N GLY A 390 9.03 -26.04 7.64
CA GLY A 390 10.01 -25.23 6.93
C GLY A 390 10.94 -24.44 7.84
N ASP A 391 10.55 -24.21 9.09
CA ASP A 391 11.34 -23.48 10.09
C ASP A 391 10.93 -23.91 11.51
N SER A 392 11.88 -24.50 12.26
CA SER A 392 11.62 -25.03 13.60
C SER A 392 11.42 -23.96 14.69
N THR A 393 11.66 -22.68 14.40
CA THR A 393 11.27 -21.56 15.28
C THR A 393 9.76 -21.30 15.25
N ILE A 394 9.11 -22.02 14.34
CA ILE A 394 7.73 -22.33 14.03
C ILE A 394 6.67 -22.62 15.12
N LEU A 395 6.04 -21.68 15.85
CA LEU A 395 4.94 -22.06 16.78
C LEU A 395 3.52 -21.79 16.24
N ILE A 396 2.66 -22.82 16.25
CA ILE A 396 1.23 -22.72 15.87
C ILE A 396 0.37 -22.56 17.12
N THR A 397 -0.51 -21.56 17.16
CA THR A 397 -1.35 -21.28 18.35
C THR A 397 -2.80 -20.98 18.00
N PRO A 398 -3.78 -21.77 18.45
CA PRO A 398 -5.20 -21.48 18.18
C PRO A 398 -5.66 -20.21 18.91
N VAL A 399 -6.58 -19.45 18.30
CA VAL A 399 -7.20 -18.27 18.91
C VAL A 399 -8.70 -18.35 18.71
N ASP A 400 -9.44 -18.42 19.82
CA ASP A 400 -10.89 -18.54 19.76
C ASP A 400 -11.58 -17.20 19.56
N MET A 401 -10.96 -16.10 20.03
CA MET A 401 -11.53 -14.76 19.98
C MET A 401 -10.43 -13.70 19.90
N THR A 402 -10.66 -12.66 19.07
CA THR A 402 -9.79 -11.47 19.04
C THR A 402 -10.54 -10.25 19.60
N LEU A 403 -9.90 -9.51 20.51
CA LEU A 403 -10.42 -8.30 21.14
C LEU A 403 -9.71 -7.08 20.54
N LEU A 404 -10.44 -6.23 19.83
CA LEU A 404 -9.93 -4.95 19.34
C LEU A 404 -10.39 -3.82 20.26
N LEU A 405 -9.45 -3.16 20.91
CA LEU A 405 -9.71 -2.09 21.87
C LEU A 405 -9.96 -0.77 21.14
N GLY A 406 -11.07 -0.12 21.46
CA GLY A 406 -11.44 1.20 20.97
C GLY A 406 -11.78 2.17 22.09
N ALA A 407 -12.34 3.32 21.74
CA ALA A 407 -12.60 4.45 22.65
C ALA A 407 -13.50 4.14 23.86
N ASP A 408 -14.25 3.03 23.86
CA ASP A 408 -15.11 2.64 24.98
C ASP A 408 -14.35 2.26 26.26
N ILE A 409 -13.06 1.94 26.17
CA ILE A 409 -12.23 1.68 27.35
C ILE A 409 -11.78 3.03 27.91
N LEU A 410 -12.54 3.58 28.85
CA LEU A 410 -12.38 4.96 29.33
C LEU A 410 -11.54 5.09 30.60
N ASP A 411 -11.47 4.06 31.44
CA ASP A 411 -10.67 4.05 32.67
C ASP A 411 -10.16 2.64 33.04
N ASP A 412 -9.40 2.54 34.13
CA ASP A 412 -8.80 1.30 34.62
C ASP A 412 -9.66 0.56 35.67
N SER A 413 -10.96 0.87 35.73
CA SER A 413 -11.91 0.15 36.57
C SER A 413 -12.47 -1.08 35.86
N ILE A 414 -12.75 -2.12 36.64
CA ILE A 414 -13.39 -3.35 36.17
C ILE A 414 -14.55 -3.70 37.09
N HIS A 415 -15.57 -4.35 36.53
CA HIS A 415 -16.67 -4.89 37.34
C HIS A 415 -16.22 -6.14 38.11
N PRO A 416 -16.24 -6.10 39.46
CA PRO A 416 -15.74 -7.21 40.26
C PRO A 416 -16.65 -8.43 40.12
N GLY A 417 -16.04 -9.62 40.03
CA GLY A 417 -16.75 -10.90 40.07
C GLY A 417 -17.12 -11.51 38.72
N ILE A 418 -16.76 -10.87 37.60
CA ILE A 418 -16.93 -11.46 36.25
C ILE A 418 -15.80 -12.45 35.94
N VAL A 419 -14.55 -12.03 36.15
CA VAL A 419 -13.38 -12.93 36.08
C VAL A 419 -12.97 -13.36 37.49
N MET A 420 -12.59 -14.63 37.61
CA MET A 420 -12.30 -15.28 38.89
C MET A 420 -10.90 -15.90 38.91
N ALA A 421 -10.45 -16.31 40.10
CA ALA A 421 -9.29 -17.18 40.21
C ALA A 421 -9.66 -18.58 39.72
N VAL A 422 -8.77 -19.20 38.95
CA VAL A 422 -8.96 -20.54 38.41
C VAL A 422 -9.14 -21.54 39.56
N SER A 423 -10.25 -22.27 39.56
CA SER A 423 -10.56 -23.25 40.59
C SER A 423 -10.42 -24.69 40.07
N ASP A 424 -11.06 -25.03 38.95
CA ASP A 424 -10.87 -26.29 38.21
C ASP A 424 -11.45 -26.13 36.78
N PRO A 425 -10.64 -25.77 35.76
CA PRO A 425 -11.18 -25.35 34.46
C PRO A 425 -11.70 -26.54 33.65
N ALA A 426 -12.87 -26.38 33.03
CA ALA A 426 -13.43 -27.36 32.08
C ALA A 426 -12.76 -27.26 30.69
N GLY A 427 -12.23 -26.09 30.36
CA GLY A 427 -11.56 -25.80 29.08
C GLY A 427 -10.73 -24.52 29.14
N THR A 428 -10.02 -24.23 28.04
CA THR A 428 -9.24 -22.99 27.86
C THR A 428 -9.85 -22.17 26.72
N LEU A 429 -10.13 -20.90 26.97
CA LEU A 429 -10.51 -19.89 25.99
C LEU A 429 -9.25 -19.10 25.60
N TYR A 430 -8.83 -19.22 24.34
CA TYR A 430 -7.65 -18.53 23.82
C TYR A 430 -8.02 -17.18 23.23
N ILE A 431 -7.32 -16.12 23.64
CA ILE A 431 -7.66 -14.74 23.29
C ILE A 431 -6.45 -13.97 22.75
N ASP A 432 -6.62 -13.22 21.68
CA ASP A 432 -5.72 -12.13 21.26
C ASP A 432 -6.32 -10.75 21.61
N ILE A 433 -5.46 -9.79 21.95
CA ILE A 433 -5.86 -8.42 22.31
C ILE A 433 -5.08 -7.41 21.46
N ALA A 434 -5.76 -6.55 20.73
CA ALA A 434 -5.13 -5.50 19.93
C ALA A 434 -5.63 -4.11 20.32
N ASN A 435 -4.72 -3.21 20.65
CA ASN A 435 -5.01 -1.79 20.83
C ASN A 435 -4.92 -1.07 19.49
N HIS A 436 -6.00 -0.43 19.04
CA HIS A 436 -6.00 0.32 17.79
C HIS A 436 -6.64 1.70 17.98
N GLY A 437 -5.84 2.76 17.89
CA GLY A 437 -6.33 4.15 17.98
C GLY A 437 -6.72 4.64 19.39
N LEU A 438 -6.62 3.81 20.43
CA LEU A 438 -6.88 4.25 21.81
C LEU A 438 -5.62 4.87 22.44
N GLU A 439 -5.69 6.18 22.69
CA GLU A 439 -4.68 6.94 23.42
C GLU A 439 -4.96 6.91 24.93
N GLY A 440 -4.10 6.28 25.73
CA GLY A 440 -4.29 6.25 27.17
C GLY A 440 -3.31 5.34 27.93
N VAL A 441 -3.21 5.58 29.24
CA VAL A 441 -2.43 4.75 30.16
C VAL A 441 -3.38 4.28 31.27
N TYR A 442 -3.55 2.96 31.38
CA TYR A 442 -4.46 2.28 32.29
C TYR A 442 -3.64 1.53 33.32
N ALA A 443 -3.77 1.85 34.61
CA ALA A 443 -2.89 1.37 35.67
C ALA A 443 -1.37 1.53 35.35
N ASN A 444 -0.95 2.64 34.74
CA ASN A 444 0.43 2.94 34.31
C ASN A 444 0.98 2.08 33.16
N VAL A 445 0.13 1.36 32.41
CA VAL A 445 0.52 0.60 31.21
C VAL A 445 -0.40 0.90 30.02
N GLY A 446 -0.03 0.51 28.81
CA GLY A 446 -0.90 0.64 27.63
C GLY A 446 -2.14 -0.24 27.73
N ALA A 447 -3.21 0.12 27.03
CA ALA A 447 -4.53 -0.50 27.15
C ALA A 447 -4.52 -2.03 26.95
N ALA A 448 -3.89 -2.55 25.89
CA ALA A 448 -3.84 -4.00 25.67
C ALA A 448 -3.01 -4.73 26.73
N THR A 449 -1.96 -4.09 27.25
CA THR A 449 -1.19 -4.63 28.38
C THR A 449 -2.03 -4.70 29.66
N TRP A 450 -2.82 -3.66 29.90
CA TRP A 450 -3.73 -3.61 31.03
C TRP A 450 -4.82 -4.70 30.89
N VAL A 451 -5.53 -4.78 29.77
CA VAL A 451 -6.55 -5.80 29.50
C VAL A 451 -5.97 -7.21 29.64
N ARG A 452 -4.77 -7.46 29.11
CA ARG A 452 -4.07 -8.74 29.34
C ARG A 452 -3.91 -9.05 30.82
N SER A 453 -3.47 -8.07 31.62
CA SER A 453 -3.23 -8.27 33.06
C SER A 453 -4.53 -8.62 33.83
N VAL A 454 -5.67 -8.16 33.31
CA VAL A 454 -7.00 -8.48 33.84
C VAL A 454 -7.42 -9.90 33.46
N LEU A 455 -7.20 -10.31 32.20
CA LEU A 455 -7.75 -11.54 31.63
C LEU A 455 -6.85 -12.77 31.79
N HIS A 456 -5.55 -12.64 31.52
CA HIS A 456 -4.66 -13.80 31.37
C HIS A 456 -4.52 -14.60 32.68
N GLY A 457 -4.76 -15.91 32.62
CA GLY A 457 -4.67 -16.80 33.77
C GLY A 457 -5.82 -16.67 34.77
N ARG A 458 -6.89 -15.93 34.40
CA ARG A 458 -8.17 -15.93 35.12
C ARG A 458 -9.12 -16.96 34.53
N SER A 459 -10.24 -17.20 35.22
CA SER A 459 -11.35 -17.95 34.65
C SER A 459 -12.59 -17.09 34.52
N ILE A 460 -13.49 -17.50 33.64
CA ILE A 460 -14.80 -16.91 33.42
C ILE A 460 -15.86 -18.01 33.41
N LEU A 461 -17.04 -17.72 33.96
CA LEU A 461 -18.15 -18.66 33.95
C LEU A 461 -19.02 -18.43 32.71
N LEU A 462 -19.00 -19.36 31.77
CA LEU A 462 -19.80 -19.31 30.56
C LEU A 462 -20.79 -20.47 30.61
N ARG A 463 -22.09 -20.16 30.65
CA ARG A 463 -23.17 -21.17 30.67
C ARG A 463 -23.00 -22.24 31.77
N GLU A 464 -22.65 -21.80 32.97
CA GLU A 464 -22.41 -22.65 34.14
C GLU A 464 -21.13 -23.50 34.09
N GLU A 465 -20.30 -23.35 33.06
CA GLU A 465 -18.99 -24.00 32.95
C GLU A 465 -17.84 -23.00 33.18
N GLU A 466 -16.81 -23.42 33.92
CA GLU A 466 -15.61 -22.61 34.16
C GLU A 466 -14.62 -22.76 33.00
N TRP A 467 -14.24 -21.63 32.38
CA TRP A 467 -13.26 -21.58 31.30
C TRP A 467 -12.05 -20.76 31.73
N GLN A 468 -10.84 -21.34 31.64
CA GLN A 468 -9.61 -20.60 31.85
C GLN A 468 -9.33 -19.70 30.64
N ILE A 469 -9.01 -18.44 30.88
CA ILE A 469 -8.61 -17.50 29.84
C ILE A 469 -7.10 -17.56 29.66
N THR A 470 -6.67 -17.86 28.45
CA THR A 470 -5.26 -17.78 28.05
C THR A 470 -5.14 -16.71 26.97
N VAL A 471 -4.61 -15.56 27.35
CA VAL A 471 -4.19 -14.55 26.37
C VAL A 471 -2.98 -15.11 25.64
N VAL A 472 -3.16 -15.45 24.36
CA VAL A 472 -2.12 -15.96 23.48
C VAL A 472 -1.21 -14.84 22.99
N ASP A 473 -1.78 -13.64 22.83
CA ASP A 473 -1.09 -12.49 22.30
C ASP A 473 -1.77 -11.16 22.71
N TYR A 474 -0.99 -10.07 22.73
CA TYR A 474 -1.48 -8.73 23.06
C TYR A 474 -0.61 -7.59 22.49
N ARG A 475 -1.24 -6.57 21.89
CA ARG A 475 -0.58 -5.49 21.12
C ARG A 475 -0.99 -4.12 21.63
N ASN A 476 -0.06 -3.30 22.10
CA ASN A 476 -0.30 -1.85 22.20
C ASN A 476 0.06 -1.24 20.84
N GLY A 477 -0.88 -1.17 19.88
CA GLY A 477 -0.63 -0.51 18.60
C GLY A 477 -0.35 0.98 18.76
N ASP A 478 0.31 1.58 17.77
CA ASP A 478 0.41 3.04 17.61
C ASP A 478 -0.59 3.52 16.53
N MET A 479 -0.94 4.82 16.54
CA MET A 479 -1.88 5.41 15.58
C MET A 479 -1.36 5.47 14.13
N LEU A 480 -0.10 5.09 13.89
CA LEU A 480 0.55 5.22 12.59
C LEU A 480 0.43 3.97 11.74
N ASN A 481 -0.13 2.89 12.30
CA ASN A 481 -0.19 1.60 11.65
C ASN A 481 -1.63 1.20 11.35
N THR A 482 -2.10 1.63 10.18
CA THR A 482 -3.35 1.13 9.60
C THR A 482 -3.16 -0.31 9.17
N GLU A 483 -3.57 -1.25 10.02
CA GLU A 483 -3.87 -2.62 9.58
C GLU A 483 -4.96 -2.50 8.51
N LEU A 484 -4.62 -2.71 7.24
CA LEU A 484 -5.52 -2.54 6.09
C LEU A 484 -6.85 -3.29 6.33
N GLY A 485 -7.94 -2.54 6.50
CA GLY A 485 -9.29 -3.06 6.79
C GLY A 485 -9.83 -2.75 8.20
N ILE A 486 -8.98 -2.28 9.12
CA ILE A 486 -9.40 -1.77 10.43
C ILE A 486 -9.42 -0.24 10.36
N PRO A 487 -10.52 0.44 10.76
CA PRO A 487 -10.59 1.89 10.79
C PRO A 487 -9.46 2.49 11.64
N ALA A 488 -8.75 3.49 11.13
CA ALA A 488 -7.59 4.13 11.79
C ALA A 488 -7.86 4.63 13.23
N VAL A 489 -9.13 4.85 13.56
CA VAL A 489 -9.63 5.06 14.91
C VAL A 489 -10.79 4.10 15.12
N LEU A 490 -10.68 3.23 16.13
CA LEU A 490 -11.81 2.45 16.60
C LEU A 490 -12.62 3.29 17.58
N ASP A 491 -13.78 3.76 17.11
CA ASP A 491 -14.74 4.49 17.95
C ASP A 491 -15.35 3.59 19.04
N SER A 492 -15.24 2.26 18.92
CA SER A 492 -15.76 1.30 19.89
C SER A 492 -14.87 0.06 20.03
N THR A 493 -14.97 -0.62 21.18
CA THR A 493 -14.31 -1.92 21.38
C THR A 493 -15.07 -3.02 20.64
N VAL A 494 -14.37 -3.75 19.76
CA VAL A 494 -14.95 -4.76 18.87
C VAL A 494 -14.41 -6.15 19.19
N PHE A 495 -15.30 -7.14 19.16
CA PHE A 495 -14.97 -8.55 19.34
C PHE A 495 -15.10 -9.26 18.01
N LEU A 496 -14.11 -10.10 17.73
CA LEU A 496 -13.95 -10.75 16.45
C LEU A 496 -13.98 -12.27 16.67
N TYR A 497 -15.08 -12.90 16.24
CA TYR A 497 -15.30 -14.34 16.20
C TYR A 497 -16.51 -14.69 15.31
N ARG A 498 -16.73 -15.98 15.00
CA ARG A 498 -17.93 -16.44 14.29
C ARG A 498 -19.17 -16.36 15.20
N ASP A 499 -20.11 -15.49 14.86
CA ASP A 499 -21.38 -15.25 15.55
C ASP A 499 -22.22 -16.53 15.81
N GLN A 500 -22.04 -17.57 15.00
CA GLN A 500 -22.66 -18.88 15.13
C GLN A 500 -22.14 -19.73 16.31
N LEU A 501 -21.10 -19.29 17.03
CA LEU A 501 -20.54 -19.98 18.18
C LEU A 501 -21.10 -19.40 19.49
N PRO A 502 -22.08 -20.07 20.12
CA PRO A 502 -22.80 -19.46 21.23
C PRO A 502 -21.99 -19.31 22.53
N LEU A 503 -20.85 -20.01 22.62
CA LEU A 503 -19.84 -19.85 23.68
C LEU A 503 -19.14 -18.50 23.57
N LEU A 504 -18.75 -18.11 22.36
CA LEU A 504 -17.98 -16.90 22.10
C LEU A 504 -18.86 -15.65 22.21
N SER A 505 -20.12 -15.74 21.78
CA SER A 505 -21.11 -14.69 22.06
C SER A 505 -21.34 -14.51 23.57
N ALA A 506 -21.42 -15.60 24.33
CA ALA A 506 -21.50 -15.49 25.79
C ALA A 506 -20.24 -14.89 26.41
N ALA A 507 -19.05 -15.15 25.84
CA ALA A 507 -17.81 -14.54 26.30
C ALA A 507 -17.74 -13.04 25.98
N GLU A 508 -18.15 -12.62 24.78
CA GLU A 508 -18.27 -11.19 24.42
C GLU A 508 -19.17 -10.47 25.42
N ASP A 509 -20.37 -10.99 25.70
CA ASP A 509 -21.31 -10.37 26.65
C ASP A 509 -20.67 -10.14 28.02
N GLN A 510 -19.85 -11.08 28.49
CA GLN A 510 -19.16 -10.94 29.77
C GLN A 510 -18.00 -9.96 29.70
N PHE A 511 -17.22 -9.93 28.61
CA PHE A 511 -16.13 -8.96 28.45
C PHE A 511 -16.67 -7.54 28.28
N ARG A 512 -17.78 -7.35 27.57
CA ARG A 512 -18.46 -6.06 27.50
C ARG A 512 -18.93 -5.60 28.88
N LYS A 513 -19.52 -6.48 29.70
CA LYS A 513 -19.82 -6.13 31.10
C LYS A 513 -18.57 -5.79 31.91
N LEU A 514 -17.49 -6.53 31.69
CA LEU A 514 -16.25 -6.34 32.43
C LEU A 514 -15.61 -4.96 32.18
N PHE A 515 -15.57 -4.52 30.91
CA PHE A 515 -14.83 -3.34 30.49
C PHE A 515 -15.71 -2.13 30.14
N LEU A 516 -16.97 -2.36 29.75
CA LEU A 516 -17.81 -1.35 29.09
C LEU A 516 -19.16 -1.10 29.79
N GLU A 517 -19.43 -1.63 31.00
CA GLU A 517 -20.75 -1.52 31.66
C GLU A 517 -21.26 -0.06 31.86
N ASN A 518 -20.39 0.93 31.74
CA ASN A 518 -20.74 2.36 31.84
C ASN A 518 -21.05 3.03 30.49
N THR A 519 -20.95 2.34 29.35
CA THR A 519 -21.30 2.89 28.04
C THR A 519 -22.80 2.69 27.76
N THR A 520 -23.55 3.78 27.70
CA THR A 520 -25.02 3.79 27.56
C THR A 520 -25.53 3.75 26.12
N GLU A 521 -24.65 3.60 25.12
CA GLU A 521 -25.03 3.69 23.70
C GLU A 521 -25.00 2.32 23.01
N GLU A 522 -26.04 2.05 22.21
CA GLU A 522 -26.01 0.94 21.26
C GLU A 522 -24.89 1.20 20.25
N HIS A 523 -23.83 0.38 20.30
CA HIS A 523 -22.70 0.54 19.41
C HIS A 523 -23.12 0.16 17.97
N PRO A 524 -22.89 1.03 16.97
CA PRO A 524 -23.10 0.65 15.58
C PRO A 524 -22.16 -0.49 15.23
N ALA A 525 -22.67 -1.49 14.51
CA ALA A 525 -21.84 -2.57 13.98
C ALA A 525 -20.79 -1.96 13.03
N VAL A 526 -19.53 -1.93 13.46
CA VAL A 526 -18.42 -1.64 12.55
C VAL A 526 -18.33 -2.82 11.61
N THR A 527 -18.47 -2.58 10.30
CA THR A 527 -18.33 -3.62 9.28
C THR A 527 -16.86 -4.00 9.15
N LEU A 528 -16.36 -4.80 10.09
CA LEU A 528 -15.07 -5.44 10.00
C LEU A 528 -15.17 -6.71 9.15
N PRO A 529 -14.09 -7.11 8.46
CA PRO A 529 -14.06 -8.39 7.77
C PRO A 529 -14.29 -9.54 8.76
N ASP A 530 -14.91 -10.62 8.30
CA ASP A 530 -15.07 -11.84 9.10
C ASP A 530 -13.70 -12.30 9.63
N PRO A 531 -13.52 -12.37 10.95
CA PRO A 531 -12.20 -12.60 11.52
C PRO A 531 -11.71 -14.04 11.31
N PRO A 532 -10.39 -14.27 11.35
CA PRO A 532 -9.82 -15.61 11.30
C PRO A 532 -9.95 -16.32 12.65
N ASP A 533 -10.21 -17.63 12.62
CA ASP A 533 -10.35 -18.50 13.80
C ASP A 533 -9.01 -19.10 14.30
N ILE A 534 -7.88 -18.85 13.61
CA ILE A 534 -6.54 -19.35 13.96
C ILE A 534 -5.50 -18.26 13.72
N TRP A 535 -4.54 -18.17 14.65
CA TRP A 535 -3.25 -17.53 14.42
C TRP A 535 -2.19 -18.60 14.16
N ILE A 536 -1.43 -18.43 13.10
CA ILE A 536 -0.23 -19.21 12.81
C ILE A 536 0.95 -18.31 13.14
N LEU A 537 1.98 -18.87 13.76
CA LEU A 537 3.32 -18.32 13.87
C LEU A 537 3.66 -17.25 14.91
N LEU A 538 4.62 -17.64 15.76
CA LEU A 538 5.59 -16.81 16.45
C LEU A 538 6.97 -17.43 16.15
N ALA A 539 7.81 -16.77 15.36
CA ALA A 539 9.24 -17.10 15.21
C ALA A 539 10.05 -16.28 16.23
N GLU A 540 11.09 -16.82 16.87
CA GLU A 540 12.00 -16.03 17.73
C GLU A 540 13.02 -15.18 16.96
#